data_AF-A0A072P178-F1
#
_entry.id   AF-A0A072P178-F1
#
_cell.length_a   1.000
_cell.length_b   1.000
_cell.length_c   1.000
_cell.angle_alpha   90.00
_cell.angle_beta   90.00
_cell.angle_gamma   90.00
#
_symmetry.space_group_name_H-M   'P 1'
#
loop_
_entity.id
_entity.type
_entity.pdbx_description
1 polymer ?
#
loop_
_entity_poly.entity_id
_entity_poly.type
_entity_poly.pdbx_seq_one_letter_code
_entity_poly.pdbx_strand_id
1 'polypeptide(L)'
;MHGDGHEQIYHLHEKYGPLIRIQPNEVAINDIEHYLESIYTQNTKFTKAPSYYNAFDFPRSNVFSETSREVHSQEKRLMSHAFSRKNVVGMQDTFYDSVERWVAQIKASISKGNPIPLWHDTQCLKLETASRFSYGSSDGALKTDNFAHPIFLGIEGFAPSVVVFQHFPIVRHIAMLAQRLMPSGLPDINKGAAEGLVRLRERKLSGETAGMIIFDSMMGKAQSKGINLDPDRLVSNGGLMLIAGEVLLNAMHHVNEGEANKKRIE
;
A
#
# COMPACT_ATOMS: atom_id res chain seq x y z
N MET A 1 9.50 -17.33 7.42
CA MET A 1 9.39 -17.50 5.95
C MET A 1 10.64 -16.90 5.36
N HIS A 2 11.42 -17.64 4.55
CA HIS A 2 12.74 -17.19 4.08
C HIS A 2 12.69 -16.22 2.88
N GLY A 3 11.49 -15.82 2.42
CA GLY A 3 11.30 -14.88 1.29
C GLY A 3 11.49 -15.50 -0.09
N ASP A 4 11.79 -16.78 -0.16
CA ASP A 4 12.20 -17.57 -1.33
C ASP A 4 11.04 -18.32 -2.01
N GLY A 5 9.80 -18.10 -1.59
CA GLY A 5 8.64 -18.87 -2.09
C GLY A 5 8.44 -18.79 -3.61
N HIS A 6 8.81 -17.65 -4.22
CA HIS A 6 8.75 -17.48 -5.67
C HIS A 6 9.81 -18.30 -6.42
N GLU A 7 11.01 -18.45 -5.84
CA GLU A 7 12.08 -19.29 -6.40
C GLU A 7 11.69 -20.77 -6.34
N GLN A 8 11.07 -21.20 -5.24
CA GLN A 8 10.56 -22.57 -5.11
C GLN A 8 9.48 -22.87 -6.15
N ILE A 9 8.54 -21.94 -6.38
CA ILE A 9 7.51 -22.07 -7.43
C ILE A 9 8.16 -22.11 -8.83
N TYR A 10 9.18 -21.29 -9.08
CA TYR A 10 9.92 -21.30 -10.33
C TYR A 10 10.57 -22.67 -10.59
N HIS A 11 11.29 -23.24 -9.63
CA HIS A 11 11.89 -24.58 -9.78
C HIS A 11 10.86 -25.70 -9.96
N LEU A 12 9.67 -25.56 -9.36
CA LEU A 12 8.56 -26.50 -9.62
C LEU A 12 8.07 -26.40 -11.08
N HIS A 13 8.02 -25.19 -11.65
CA HIS A 13 7.71 -25.02 -13.07
C HIS A 13 8.77 -25.63 -13.99
N GLU A 14 10.05 -25.51 -13.66
CA GLU A 14 11.13 -26.18 -14.40
C GLU A 14 10.96 -27.71 -14.42
N LYS A 15 10.46 -28.29 -13.33
CA LYS A 15 10.30 -29.75 -13.20
C LYS A 15 9.00 -30.30 -13.76
N TYR A 16 7.88 -29.61 -13.55
CA TYR A 16 6.53 -30.13 -13.81
C TYR A 16 5.81 -29.41 -14.95
N GLY A 17 6.41 -28.36 -15.52
CA GLY A 17 5.88 -27.62 -16.66
C GLY A 17 5.16 -26.32 -16.29
N PRO A 18 4.53 -25.66 -17.27
CA PRO A 18 4.01 -24.30 -17.13
C PRO A 18 2.77 -24.17 -16.24
N LEU A 19 2.10 -25.28 -15.90
CA LEU A 19 0.89 -25.28 -15.10
C LEU A 19 1.02 -26.28 -13.94
N ILE A 20 1.08 -25.77 -12.71
CA ILE A 20 1.25 -26.61 -11.52
C ILE A 20 0.22 -26.26 -10.45
N ARG A 21 -0.35 -27.27 -9.79
CA ARG A 21 -1.26 -27.06 -8.66
C ARG A 21 -0.45 -27.02 -7.36
N ILE A 22 -0.45 -25.86 -6.68
CA ILE A 22 0.33 -25.64 -5.45
C ILE A 22 -0.51 -25.72 -4.17
N GLN A 23 -1.83 -25.57 -4.26
CA GLN A 23 -2.79 -25.81 -3.17
C GLN A 23 -4.09 -26.42 -3.71
N PRO A 24 -5.02 -26.91 -2.86
CA PRO A 24 -6.29 -27.49 -3.33
C PRO A 24 -7.07 -26.60 -4.30
N ASN A 25 -7.02 -25.27 -4.09
CA ASN A 25 -7.73 -24.27 -4.88
C ASN A 25 -6.79 -23.25 -5.55
N GLU A 26 -5.50 -23.58 -5.71
CA GLU A 26 -4.50 -22.66 -6.26
C GLU A 26 -3.63 -23.35 -7.31
N VAL A 27 -3.50 -22.68 -8.45
CA VAL A 27 -2.70 -23.11 -9.59
C VAL A 27 -1.72 -21.99 -9.92
N ALA A 28 -0.42 -22.33 -9.94
CA ALA A 28 0.61 -21.45 -10.45
C ALA A 28 0.74 -21.66 -11.96
N ILE A 29 0.89 -20.54 -12.68
CA ILE A 29 0.93 -20.48 -14.14
C ILE A 29 2.22 -19.76 -14.52
N ASN A 30 3.05 -20.41 -15.33
CA ASN A 30 4.24 -19.88 -15.97
C ASN A 30 4.13 -20.05 -17.49
N ASP A 31 3.08 -19.44 -18.05
CA ASP A 31 2.79 -19.38 -19.49
C ASP A 31 2.23 -17.99 -19.79
N ILE A 32 3.06 -17.10 -20.33
CA ILE A 32 2.69 -15.70 -20.55
C ILE A 32 1.63 -15.55 -21.63
N GLU A 33 1.69 -16.34 -22.70
CA GLU A 33 0.77 -16.25 -23.83
C GLU A 33 -0.63 -16.65 -23.37
N HIS A 34 -0.75 -17.83 -22.74
CA HIS A 34 -2.03 -18.29 -22.24
C HIS A 34 -2.58 -17.39 -21.12
N TYR A 35 -1.72 -16.88 -20.23
CA TYR A 35 -2.13 -15.98 -19.15
C TYR A 35 -2.74 -14.68 -19.67
N LEU A 36 -2.13 -14.07 -20.68
CA LEU A 36 -2.62 -12.83 -21.30
C LEU A 36 -3.90 -13.05 -22.10
N GLU A 37 -4.07 -14.21 -22.74
CA GLU A 37 -5.26 -14.54 -23.54
C GLU A 37 -6.46 -15.01 -22.72
N SER A 38 -6.26 -15.58 -21.53
CA SER A 38 -7.34 -16.18 -20.73
C SER A 38 -7.65 -15.42 -19.44
N ILE A 39 -6.63 -15.00 -18.70
CA ILE A 39 -6.78 -14.44 -17.35
C ILE A 39 -6.73 -12.92 -17.38
N TYR A 40 -5.73 -12.35 -18.02
CA TYR A 40 -5.50 -10.90 -18.04
C TYR A 40 -6.16 -10.20 -19.23
N THR A 41 -7.41 -10.59 -19.53
CA THR A 41 -8.21 -9.99 -20.60
C THR A 41 -9.24 -9.00 -20.07
N GLN A 42 -9.68 -8.07 -20.93
CA GLN A 42 -10.72 -7.08 -20.56
C GLN A 42 -12.04 -7.73 -20.13
N ASN A 43 -12.38 -8.88 -20.71
CA ASN A 43 -13.61 -9.63 -20.46
C ASN A 43 -13.37 -10.92 -19.66
N THR A 44 -12.24 -11.01 -18.95
CA THR A 44 -11.94 -12.13 -18.07
C THR A 44 -13.10 -12.40 -17.13
N LYS A 45 -13.37 -13.65 -16.74
CA LYS A 45 -14.36 -13.99 -15.70
C LYS A 45 -13.73 -14.13 -14.31
N PHE A 46 -12.40 -14.12 -14.24
CA PHE A 46 -11.66 -14.29 -12.99
C PHE A 46 -11.71 -13.04 -12.13
N THR A 47 -12.20 -13.16 -10.90
CA THR A 47 -12.12 -12.09 -9.89
C THR A 47 -10.93 -12.32 -8.99
N LYS A 48 -10.56 -11.27 -8.23
CA LYS A 48 -9.63 -11.41 -7.11
C LYS A 48 -10.14 -12.51 -6.17
N ALA A 49 -9.25 -13.40 -5.73
CA ALA A 49 -9.59 -14.52 -4.86
C ALA A 49 -9.88 -14.02 -3.42
N PRO A 50 -11.10 -14.20 -2.87
CA PRO A 50 -11.41 -13.72 -1.52
C PRO A 50 -10.51 -14.32 -0.44
N SER A 51 -10.07 -15.57 -0.61
CA SER A 51 -9.14 -16.25 0.31
C SER A 51 -7.81 -15.50 0.46
N TYR A 52 -7.33 -14.88 -0.62
CA TYR A 52 -6.08 -14.12 -0.62
C TYR A 52 -6.31 -12.67 -0.18
N TYR A 53 -7.31 -12.00 -0.75
CA TYR A 53 -7.47 -10.56 -0.64
C TYR A 53 -8.18 -10.09 0.65
N ASN A 54 -9.07 -10.91 1.23
CA ASN A 54 -9.78 -10.51 2.47
C ASN A 54 -8.84 -10.37 3.67
N ALA A 55 -7.63 -10.95 3.61
CA ALA A 55 -6.59 -10.81 4.62
C ALA A 55 -6.07 -9.36 4.76
N PHE A 56 -6.34 -8.50 3.79
CA PHE A 56 -5.96 -7.09 3.79
C PHE A 56 -7.11 -6.15 4.22
N ASP A 57 -8.29 -6.71 4.54
CA ASP A 57 -9.48 -5.92 4.85
C ASP A 57 -9.55 -5.53 6.32
N PHE A 58 -9.10 -4.32 6.64
CA PHE A 58 -9.21 -3.71 7.96
C PHE A 58 -9.50 -2.21 7.83
N PRO A 59 -10.56 -1.66 8.46
CA PRO A 59 -11.77 -2.37 8.93
C PRO A 59 -12.66 -2.88 7.78
N ARG A 60 -12.48 -2.38 6.55
CA ARG A 60 -13.24 -2.79 5.36
C ARG A 60 -12.32 -2.99 4.15
N SER A 61 -12.88 -3.52 3.07
CA SER A 61 -12.17 -3.63 1.78
C SER A 61 -11.81 -2.26 1.21
N ASN A 62 -10.61 -2.16 0.65
CA ASN A 62 -10.12 -1.02 -0.13
C ASN A 62 -10.05 -1.38 -1.63
N VAL A 63 -9.63 -0.44 -2.49
CA VAL A 63 -9.54 -0.69 -3.95
C VAL A 63 -8.53 -1.80 -4.32
N PHE A 64 -7.55 -2.09 -3.47
CA PHE A 64 -6.64 -3.22 -3.69
C PHE A 64 -7.28 -4.56 -3.35
N SER A 65 -8.06 -4.65 -2.27
CA SER A 65 -8.64 -5.92 -1.81
C SER A 65 -10.06 -6.20 -2.28
N GLU A 66 -10.80 -5.20 -2.78
CA GLU A 66 -12.17 -5.37 -3.27
C GLU A 66 -12.23 -6.41 -4.42
N THR A 67 -13.09 -7.41 -4.23
CA THR A 67 -13.30 -8.56 -5.11
C THR A 67 -14.49 -8.38 -6.06
N SER A 68 -15.50 -7.58 -5.69
CA SER A 68 -16.57 -7.15 -6.60
C SER A 68 -16.04 -6.16 -7.63
N ARG A 69 -16.23 -6.49 -8.91
CA ARG A 69 -15.77 -5.66 -10.03
C ARG A 69 -16.53 -4.37 -10.13
N GLU A 70 -17.82 -4.40 -9.86
CA GLU A 70 -18.72 -3.25 -9.94
C GLU A 70 -18.29 -2.21 -8.90
N VAL A 71 -18.08 -2.67 -7.67
CA VAL A 71 -17.67 -1.82 -6.56
C VAL A 71 -16.25 -1.31 -6.77
N HIS A 72 -15.31 -2.19 -7.13
CA HIS A 72 -13.94 -1.79 -7.48
C HIS A 72 -13.89 -0.75 -8.60
N SER A 73 -14.67 -0.94 -9.66
CA SER A 73 -14.76 -0.03 -10.81
C SER A 73 -15.32 1.34 -10.39
N GLN A 74 -16.37 1.35 -9.56
CA GLN A 74 -16.94 2.58 -9.01
C GLN A 74 -15.91 3.36 -8.20
N GLU A 75 -15.24 2.71 -7.24
CA GLU A 75 -14.23 3.31 -6.37
C GLU A 75 -13.02 3.82 -7.16
N LYS A 76 -12.46 2.97 -8.03
CA LYS A 76 -11.34 3.33 -8.91
C LYS A 76 -11.66 4.57 -9.74
N ARG A 77 -12.89 4.68 -10.27
CA ARG A 77 -13.32 5.83 -11.07
C ARG A 77 -13.44 7.11 -10.24
N LEU A 78 -13.71 7.02 -8.94
CA LEU A 78 -13.71 8.19 -8.06
C LEU A 78 -12.28 8.71 -7.84
N MET A 79 -11.31 7.81 -7.65
CA MET A 79 -9.91 8.16 -7.37
C MET A 79 -9.08 8.48 -8.63
N SER A 80 -9.37 7.85 -9.77
CA SER A 80 -8.50 7.88 -10.96
C SER A 80 -8.21 9.27 -11.52
N HIS A 81 -9.08 10.25 -11.25
CA HIS A 81 -8.86 11.63 -11.67
C HIS A 81 -7.62 12.24 -11.00
N ALA A 82 -7.42 11.99 -9.70
CA ALA A 82 -6.25 12.51 -8.98
C ALA A 82 -4.93 11.98 -9.56
N PHE A 83 -4.93 10.76 -10.08
CA PHE A 83 -3.79 10.11 -10.73
C PHE A 83 -3.62 10.46 -12.22
N SER A 84 -4.38 11.40 -12.77
CA SER A 84 -4.16 11.84 -14.15
C SER A 84 -2.78 12.50 -14.29
N ARG A 85 -2.14 12.36 -15.46
CA ARG A 85 -0.82 12.96 -15.72
C ARG A 85 -0.77 14.44 -15.37
N LYS A 86 -1.81 15.20 -15.76
CA LYS A 86 -1.93 16.63 -15.46
C LYS A 86 -1.87 16.89 -13.95
N ASN A 87 -2.62 16.11 -13.17
CA ASN A 87 -2.74 16.32 -11.73
C ASN A 87 -1.49 15.86 -10.97
N VAL A 88 -0.88 14.74 -11.37
CA VAL A 88 0.41 14.27 -10.81
C VAL A 88 1.53 15.27 -11.12
N VAL A 89 1.62 15.77 -12.35
CA VAL A 89 2.59 16.82 -12.71
C VAL A 89 2.31 18.11 -11.94
N GLY A 90 1.05 18.45 -11.71
CA GLY A 90 0.68 19.61 -10.88
C GLY A 90 1.12 19.50 -9.41
N MET A 91 1.55 18.33 -8.95
CA MET A 91 2.09 18.11 -7.60
C MET A 91 3.61 18.04 -7.54
N GLN A 92 4.27 18.20 -8.67
CA GLN A 92 5.71 18.11 -8.81
C GLN A 92 6.44 18.96 -7.75
N ASP A 93 6.03 20.21 -7.54
CA ASP A 93 6.65 21.11 -6.55
C ASP A 93 6.52 20.57 -5.11
N THR A 94 5.38 19.94 -4.78
CA THR A 94 5.16 19.32 -3.47
C THR A 94 6.09 18.13 -3.25
N PHE A 95 6.34 17.34 -4.30
CA PHE A 95 7.27 16.21 -4.24
C PHE A 95 8.72 16.68 -4.20
N TYR A 96 9.09 17.71 -4.96
CA TYR A 96 10.43 18.30 -4.88
C TYR A 96 10.74 18.84 -3.48
N ASP A 97 9.81 19.57 -2.85
CA ASP A 97 9.99 20.04 -1.47
C ASP A 97 10.18 18.87 -0.48
N SER A 98 9.45 17.76 -0.64
CA SER A 98 9.68 16.54 0.17
C SER A 98 11.09 15.97 -0.03
N VAL A 99 11.58 15.92 -1.27
CA VAL A 99 12.93 15.44 -1.61
C VAL A 99 14.00 16.38 -1.06
N GLU A 100 13.83 17.70 -1.17
CA GLU A 100 14.78 18.67 -0.64
C GLU A 100 14.92 18.54 0.88
N ARG A 101 13.81 18.37 1.60
CA ARG A 101 13.81 18.13 3.05
C ARG A 101 14.49 16.81 3.41
N TRP A 102 14.23 15.75 2.65
CA TRP A 102 14.88 14.45 2.85
C TRP A 102 16.40 14.53 2.63
N VAL A 103 16.85 15.18 1.56
CA VAL A 103 18.28 15.41 1.28
C VAL A 103 18.92 16.27 2.38
N ALA A 104 18.24 17.31 2.87
CA ALA A 104 18.74 18.12 3.98
C ALA A 104 18.93 17.28 5.26
N GLN A 105 17.99 16.39 5.56
CA GLN A 105 18.07 15.48 6.70
C GLN A 105 19.24 14.50 6.55
N ILE A 106 19.42 13.90 5.37
CA ILE A 106 20.57 13.03 5.06
C ILE A 106 21.88 13.77 5.28
N LYS A 107 22.03 14.99 4.73
CA LYS A 107 23.23 15.82 4.92
C LYS A 107 23.51 16.12 6.39
N ALA A 108 22.47 16.39 7.18
CA ALA A 108 22.58 16.63 8.62
C ALA A 108 22.99 15.37 9.40
N SER A 109 22.59 14.18 8.97
CA SER A 109 23.03 12.91 9.57
C SER A 109 24.50 12.61 9.23
N ILE A 110 24.90 12.84 7.98
CA ILE A 110 26.29 12.67 7.52
C ILE A 110 27.24 13.58 8.30
N SER A 111 26.88 14.85 8.49
CA SER A 111 27.75 15.80 9.21
C SER A 111 27.96 15.45 10.68
N LYS A 112 27.07 14.65 11.26
CA LYS A 112 27.18 14.11 12.64
C LYS A 112 27.95 12.79 12.71
N GLY A 113 28.33 12.20 11.57
CA GLY A 113 28.95 10.88 11.51
C GLY A 113 28.01 9.72 11.81
N ASN A 114 26.68 9.94 11.73
CA ASN A 114 25.69 8.91 12.00
C ASN A 114 25.48 8.02 10.77
N PRO A 115 25.35 6.68 10.94
CA PRO A 115 24.94 5.81 9.85
C PRO A 115 23.53 6.16 9.38
N ILE A 116 23.28 6.01 8.07
CA ILE A 116 21.97 6.23 7.48
C ILE A 116 21.32 4.87 7.17
N PRO A 117 20.20 4.53 7.81
CA PRO A 117 19.45 3.35 7.44
C PRO A 117 18.66 3.60 6.14
N LEU A 118 19.27 3.28 4.98
CA LEU A 118 18.71 3.52 3.64
C LEU A 118 17.34 2.84 3.38
N TRP A 119 17.02 1.82 4.18
CA TRP A 119 15.70 1.23 4.16
C TRP A 119 14.69 2.19 4.78
N HIS A 120 14.84 2.55 6.06
CA HIS A 120 13.89 3.38 6.78
C HIS A 120 13.79 4.81 6.22
N ASP A 121 14.89 5.40 5.77
CA ASP A 121 14.88 6.77 5.25
C ASP A 121 14.04 6.92 3.96
N THR A 122 14.11 5.96 3.04
CA THR A 122 13.34 5.94 1.81
C THR A 122 11.87 5.67 2.10
N GLN A 123 11.55 4.89 3.13
CA GLN A 123 10.17 4.71 3.58
C GLN A 123 9.58 6.01 4.16
N CYS A 124 10.37 6.78 4.91
CA CYS A 124 9.92 8.10 5.38
C CYS A 124 9.66 9.09 4.24
N LEU A 125 10.49 9.11 3.19
CA LEU A 125 10.23 9.96 2.00
C LEU A 125 8.93 9.55 1.30
N LYS A 126 8.69 8.25 1.12
CA LYS A 126 7.45 7.74 0.51
C LYS A 126 6.24 8.09 1.34
N LEU A 127 6.30 7.86 2.65
CA LEU A 127 5.21 8.19 3.56
C LEU A 127 4.92 9.70 3.48
N GLU A 128 5.95 10.55 3.52
CA GLU A 128 5.80 12.00 3.39
C GLU A 128 5.09 12.40 2.08
N THR A 129 5.52 11.85 0.94
CA THR A 129 4.93 12.16 -0.37
C THR A 129 3.51 11.59 -0.51
N ALA A 130 3.26 10.38 -0.04
CA ALA A 130 1.96 9.72 -0.04
C ALA A 130 0.94 10.46 0.83
N SER A 131 1.34 10.87 2.03
CA SER A 131 0.49 11.65 2.94
C SER A 131 0.11 13.00 2.35
N ARG A 132 1.09 13.70 1.76
CA ARG A 132 0.83 14.98 1.09
C ARG A 132 -0.05 14.83 -0.13
N PHE A 133 0.10 13.77 -0.91
CA PHE A 133 -0.79 13.52 -2.05
C PHE A 133 -2.20 13.12 -1.60
N SER A 134 -2.30 12.29 -0.57
CA SER A 134 -3.56 11.74 -0.09
C SER A 134 -4.40 12.78 0.65
N TYR A 135 -3.76 13.52 1.56
CA TYR A 135 -4.43 14.39 2.54
C TYR A 135 -4.00 15.86 2.45
N GLY A 136 -3.08 16.19 1.54
CA GLY A 136 -2.49 17.53 1.43
C GLY A 136 -1.50 17.86 2.55
N SER A 137 -1.33 17.00 3.55
CA SER A 137 -0.55 17.28 4.76
C SER A 137 0.52 16.22 4.99
N SER A 138 1.63 16.63 5.60
CA SER A 138 2.70 15.74 6.05
C SER A 138 2.25 14.99 7.31
N ASP A 139 2.63 13.71 7.41
CA ASP A 139 2.54 12.94 8.66
C ASP A 139 3.78 13.14 9.57
N GLY A 140 4.75 13.95 9.14
CA GLY A 140 5.97 14.21 9.90
C GLY A 140 7.02 13.11 9.78
N ALA A 141 6.92 12.24 8.77
CA ALA A 141 7.83 11.11 8.56
C ALA A 141 9.30 11.53 8.41
N LEU A 142 9.58 12.69 7.80
CA LEU A 142 10.94 13.24 7.67
C LEU A 142 11.45 13.94 8.96
N LYS A 143 10.64 14.05 10.01
CA LYS A 143 11.03 14.67 11.28
C LYS A 143 11.33 13.66 12.38
N THR A 144 11.04 12.39 12.16
CA THR A 144 11.25 11.34 13.17
C THR A 144 12.71 10.96 13.29
N ASP A 145 13.15 10.78 14.53
CA ASP A 145 14.47 10.23 14.83
C ASP A 145 14.62 8.82 14.23
N ASN A 146 15.80 8.55 13.68
CA ASN A 146 16.16 7.28 13.02
C ASN A 146 15.19 6.79 11.93
N PHE A 147 14.35 7.68 11.37
CA PHE A 147 13.37 7.33 10.33
C PHE A 147 12.36 6.24 10.78
N ALA A 148 12.11 6.12 12.09
CA ALA A 148 11.23 5.10 12.67
C ALA A 148 9.81 5.64 12.91
N HIS A 149 9.10 5.99 11.84
CA HIS A 149 7.75 6.53 11.96
C HIS A 149 6.75 5.48 12.47
N PRO A 150 5.83 5.79 13.41
CA PRO A 150 4.88 4.80 13.98
C PRO A 150 4.00 4.08 12.95
N ILE A 151 3.61 4.76 11.87
CA ILE A 151 2.85 4.15 10.76
C ILE A 151 3.64 3.00 10.15
N PHE A 152 4.94 3.21 9.91
CA PHE A 152 5.81 2.21 9.31
C PHE A 152 6.00 0.99 10.24
N LEU A 153 6.26 1.24 11.53
CA LEU A 153 6.36 0.18 12.53
C LEU A 153 5.06 -0.63 12.66
N GLY A 154 3.90 0.03 12.50
CA GLY A 154 2.59 -0.62 12.47
C GLY A 154 2.43 -1.56 11.27
N ILE A 155 2.92 -1.17 10.09
CA ILE A 155 2.87 -1.98 8.87
C ILE A 155 3.78 -3.19 8.98
N GLU A 156 5.03 -3.00 9.41
CA GLU A 156 5.98 -4.09 9.64
C GLU A 156 5.44 -5.10 10.68
N GLY A 157 4.83 -4.60 11.76
CA GLY A 157 4.19 -5.45 12.77
C GLY A 157 2.98 -6.21 12.26
N PHE A 158 2.24 -5.65 11.29
CA PHE A 158 1.06 -6.28 10.70
C PHE A 158 1.39 -7.31 9.62
N ALA A 159 2.45 -7.12 8.83
CA ALA A 159 2.76 -7.94 7.66
C ALA A 159 2.79 -9.47 7.94
N PRO A 160 3.38 -9.98 9.04
CA PRO A 160 3.36 -11.42 9.33
C PRO A 160 1.95 -11.99 9.55
N SER A 161 1.00 -11.18 10.03
CA SER A 161 -0.37 -11.62 10.30
C SER A 161 -1.17 -11.89 9.03
N VAL A 162 -0.82 -11.25 7.91
CA VAL A 162 -1.49 -11.45 6.61
C VAL A 162 -1.45 -12.91 6.18
N VAL A 163 -0.28 -13.56 6.30
CA VAL A 163 -0.13 -14.98 5.94
C VAL A 163 -1.03 -15.85 6.82
N VAL A 164 -1.12 -15.56 8.11
CA VAL A 164 -2.01 -16.27 9.04
C VAL A 164 -3.47 -16.07 8.63
N PHE A 165 -3.88 -14.85 8.29
CA PHE A 165 -5.26 -14.55 7.89
C PHE A 165 -5.66 -15.18 6.55
N GLN A 166 -4.71 -15.32 5.61
CA GLN A 166 -4.94 -16.00 4.34
C GLN A 166 -5.21 -17.50 4.52
N HIS A 167 -4.44 -18.16 5.39
CA HIS A 167 -4.58 -19.60 5.62
C HIS A 167 -5.66 -19.94 6.66
N PHE A 168 -5.93 -19.04 7.60
CA PHE A 168 -6.89 -19.23 8.68
C PHE A 168 -7.88 -18.05 8.77
N PRO A 169 -8.89 -17.99 7.87
CA PRO A 169 -9.86 -16.90 7.86
C PRO A 169 -10.60 -16.71 9.18
N ILE A 170 -10.81 -17.76 9.96
CA ILE A 170 -11.46 -17.70 11.28
C ILE A 170 -10.67 -16.78 12.23
N VAL A 171 -9.34 -16.87 12.23
CA VAL A 171 -8.47 -16.04 13.08
C VAL A 171 -8.65 -14.56 12.74
N ARG A 172 -8.76 -14.23 11.45
CA ARG A 172 -9.07 -12.87 10.99
C ARG A 172 -10.41 -12.36 11.52
N HIS A 173 -11.48 -13.17 11.41
CA HIS A 173 -12.80 -12.77 11.91
C HIS A 173 -12.78 -12.52 13.42
N ILE A 174 -12.06 -13.34 14.19
CA ILE A 174 -11.86 -13.14 15.62
C ILE A 174 -11.08 -11.84 15.89
N ALA A 175 -10.00 -11.57 15.14
CA ALA A 175 -9.22 -10.34 15.28
C ALA A 175 -10.06 -9.08 14.98
N MET A 176 -10.88 -9.09 13.92
CA MET A 176 -11.79 -7.99 13.59
C MET A 176 -12.85 -7.78 14.68
N LEU A 177 -13.41 -8.87 15.22
CA LEU A 177 -14.37 -8.79 16.32
C LEU A 177 -13.70 -8.23 17.59
N ALA A 178 -12.49 -8.69 17.91
CA ALA A 178 -11.72 -8.22 19.04
C ALA A 178 -11.38 -6.73 18.90
N GLN A 179 -10.98 -6.26 17.72
CA GLN A 179 -10.72 -4.84 17.45
C GLN A 179 -11.98 -3.99 17.65
N ARG A 180 -13.16 -4.49 17.27
CA ARG A 180 -14.44 -3.80 17.49
C ARG A 180 -14.84 -3.73 18.96
N LEU A 181 -14.52 -4.76 19.74
CA LEU A 181 -14.85 -4.84 21.18
C LEU A 181 -13.81 -4.13 22.07
N MET A 182 -12.55 -4.16 21.68
CA MET A 182 -11.42 -3.58 22.41
C MET A 182 -10.53 -2.76 21.45
N PRO A 183 -10.96 -1.54 21.08
CA PRO A 183 -10.25 -0.71 20.10
C PRO A 183 -8.81 -0.35 20.50
N SER A 184 -8.51 -0.33 21.80
CA SER A 184 -7.18 -0.04 22.34
C SER A 184 -6.26 -1.27 22.45
N GLY A 185 -6.78 -2.48 22.22
CA GLY A 185 -6.03 -3.73 22.44
C GLY A 185 -5.22 -4.22 21.23
N LEU A 186 -5.49 -3.69 20.04
CA LEU A 186 -4.78 -4.04 18.80
C LEU A 186 -4.25 -2.78 18.10
N PRO A 187 -3.03 -2.82 17.53
CA PRO A 187 -2.52 -1.72 16.72
C PRO A 187 -3.46 -1.40 15.56
N ASP A 188 -3.86 -0.14 15.43
CA ASP A 188 -4.65 0.32 14.29
C ASP A 188 -3.72 0.71 13.13
N ILE A 189 -3.61 -0.19 12.16
CA ILE A 189 -2.80 -0.01 10.95
C ILE A 189 -3.27 1.16 10.07
N ASN A 190 -4.53 1.59 10.21
CA ASN A 190 -5.08 2.71 9.45
C ASN A 190 -5.17 3.99 10.28
N LYS A 191 -4.61 4.03 11.49
CA LYS A 191 -4.63 5.22 12.34
C LYS A 191 -4.10 6.45 11.61
N GLY A 192 -2.99 6.31 10.88
CA GLY A 192 -2.43 7.39 10.07
C GLY A 192 -3.38 7.89 8.98
N ALA A 193 -4.20 7.01 8.41
CA ALA A 193 -5.21 7.39 7.44
C ALA A 193 -6.40 8.12 8.07
N ALA A 194 -6.86 7.65 9.23
CA ALA A 194 -7.92 8.32 9.99
C ALA A 194 -7.48 9.73 10.41
N GLU A 195 -6.27 9.87 10.95
CA GLU A 195 -5.68 11.17 11.30
C GLU A 195 -5.48 12.06 10.06
N GLY A 196 -5.02 11.50 8.94
CA GLY A 196 -4.90 12.21 7.67
C GLY A 196 -6.21 12.78 7.15
N LEU A 197 -7.30 12.02 7.25
CA LEU A 197 -8.64 12.49 6.88
C LEU A 197 -9.15 13.60 7.82
N VAL A 198 -8.83 13.53 9.11
CA VAL A 198 -9.14 14.61 10.07
C VAL A 198 -8.39 15.89 9.68
N ARG A 199 -7.08 15.82 9.44
CA ARG A 199 -6.28 16.97 8.99
C ARG A 199 -6.81 17.56 7.69
N LEU A 200 -7.20 16.71 6.73
CA LEU A 200 -7.82 17.17 5.49
C LEU A 200 -9.11 17.97 5.77
N ARG A 201 -9.97 17.47 6.66
CA ARG A 201 -11.21 18.16 7.03
C ARG A 201 -10.93 19.52 7.67
N GLU A 202 -9.99 19.59 8.60
CA GLU A 202 -9.60 20.83 9.28
C GLU A 202 -9.08 21.89 8.30
N ARG A 203 -8.26 21.48 7.33
CA ARG A 203 -7.77 22.39 6.27
C ARG A 203 -8.88 22.93 5.38
N LYS A 204 -9.89 22.11 5.07
CA LYS A 204 -11.05 22.59 4.31
C LYS A 204 -11.85 23.63 5.11
N LEU A 205 -11.93 23.47 6.43
CA LEU A 205 -12.60 24.44 7.30
C LEU A 205 -11.81 25.75 7.44
N SER A 206 -10.48 25.71 7.36
CA SER A 206 -9.63 26.91 7.40
C SER A 206 -9.57 27.67 6.07
N GLY A 207 -10.16 27.12 4.99
CA GLY A 207 -10.13 27.73 3.65
C GLY A 207 -8.78 27.58 2.93
N GLU A 208 -7.90 26.73 3.45
CA GLU A 208 -6.59 26.49 2.85
C GLU A 208 -6.74 25.66 1.57
N THR A 209 -6.48 26.28 0.42
CA THR A 209 -6.48 25.59 -0.88
C THR A 209 -5.07 25.13 -1.22
N ALA A 210 -4.87 23.81 -1.34
CA ALA A 210 -3.65 23.24 -1.89
C ALA A 210 -3.90 22.67 -3.30
N GLY A 211 -2.86 22.15 -3.95
CA GLY A 211 -2.96 21.46 -5.24
C GLY A 211 -3.84 20.21 -5.19
N MET A 212 -3.64 19.28 -6.14
CA MET A 212 -4.43 18.05 -6.16
C MET A 212 -4.28 17.27 -4.83
N ILE A 213 -5.41 16.91 -4.23
CA ILE A 213 -5.48 16.02 -3.06
C ILE A 213 -6.41 14.86 -3.42
N ILE A 214 -5.94 13.62 -3.28
CA ILE A 214 -6.68 12.42 -3.73
C ILE A 214 -8.05 12.34 -3.04
N PHE A 215 -8.07 12.37 -1.71
CA PHE A 215 -9.31 12.18 -0.96
C PHE A 215 -10.26 13.37 -1.08
N ASP A 216 -9.74 14.59 -1.26
CA ASP A 216 -10.56 15.76 -1.55
C ASP A 216 -11.26 15.63 -2.91
N SER A 217 -10.50 15.30 -3.95
CA SER A 217 -11.03 15.08 -5.30
C SER A 217 -12.04 13.94 -5.34
N MET A 218 -11.74 12.83 -4.65
CA MET A 218 -12.63 11.68 -4.52
C MET A 218 -13.96 12.06 -3.85
N MET A 219 -13.92 12.73 -2.69
CA MET A 219 -15.11 13.16 -1.96
C MET A 219 -15.96 14.16 -2.77
N GLY A 220 -15.33 15.15 -3.41
CA GLY A 220 -16.05 16.10 -4.26
C GLY A 220 -16.74 15.44 -5.46
N LYS A 221 -16.10 14.44 -6.06
CA LYS A 221 -16.66 13.66 -7.17
C LYS A 221 -17.77 12.70 -6.73
N ALA A 222 -17.69 12.16 -5.53
CA ALA A 222 -18.76 11.35 -4.95
C ALA A 222 -19.99 12.21 -4.66
N GLN A 223 -19.78 13.39 -4.05
CA GLN A 223 -20.84 14.35 -3.75
C GLN A 223 -21.57 14.82 -5.01
N SER A 224 -20.84 15.19 -6.08
CA SER A 224 -21.45 15.63 -7.34
C SER A 224 -22.26 14.56 -8.06
N LYS A 225 -22.01 13.29 -7.74
CA LYS A 225 -22.75 12.13 -8.29
C LYS A 225 -23.80 11.56 -7.34
N GLY A 226 -23.99 12.16 -6.16
CA GLY A 226 -24.90 11.63 -5.13
C GLY A 226 -24.47 10.26 -4.60
N ILE A 227 -23.18 9.91 -4.68
CA ILE A 227 -22.66 8.65 -4.16
C ILE A 227 -22.34 8.82 -2.69
N ASN A 228 -22.96 8.02 -1.83
CA ASN A 228 -22.63 7.97 -0.41
C ASN A 228 -21.32 7.19 -0.20
N LEU A 229 -20.34 7.80 0.45
CA LEU A 229 -19.07 7.16 0.77
C LEU A 229 -19.16 6.50 2.14
N ASP A 230 -18.69 5.26 2.23
CA ASP A 230 -18.52 4.59 3.52
C ASP A 230 -17.26 5.14 4.22
N PRO A 231 -17.38 5.70 5.44
CA PRO A 231 -16.23 6.20 6.19
C PRO A 231 -15.14 5.17 6.43
N ASP A 232 -15.52 3.91 6.73
CA ASP A 232 -14.56 2.84 7.01
C ASP A 232 -13.75 2.49 5.76
N ARG A 233 -14.38 2.57 4.59
CA ARG A 233 -13.65 2.44 3.32
C ARG A 233 -12.73 3.59 3.03
N LEU A 234 -13.15 4.80 3.35
CA LEU A 234 -12.32 5.98 3.11
C LEU A 234 -11.02 5.85 3.91
N VAL A 235 -11.12 5.39 5.16
CA VAL A 235 -9.99 5.06 6.01
C VAL A 235 -9.15 3.91 5.43
N SER A 236 -9.76 2.79 5.02
CA SER A 236 -9.00 1.66 4.43
C SER A 236 -8.32 2.01 3.09
N ASN A 237 -8.96 2.80 2.23
CA ASN A 237 -8.33 3.33 1.02
C ASN A 237 -7.20 4.29 1.38
N GLY A 238 -7.37 5.09 2.43
CA GLY A 238 -6.33 5.97 2.96
C GLY A 238 -5.11 5.21 3.45
N GLY A 239 -5.32 4.13 4.21
CA GLY A 239 -4.25 3.25 4.65
C GLY A 239 -3.54 2.61 3.47
N LEU A 240 -4.30 2.13 2.47
CA LEU A 240 -3.72 1.63 1.23
C LEU A 240 -2.84 2.67 0.54
N MET A 241 -3.23 3.96 0.47
CA MET A 241 -2.38 4.97 -0.18
C MET A 241 -1.05 5.17 0.56
N LEU A 242 -1.04 5.06 1.89
CA LEU A 242 0.17 5.17 2.70
C LEU A 242 1.06 3.92 2.57
N ILE A 243 0.45 2.73 2.45
CA ILE A 243 1.14 1.43 2.39
C ILE A 243 1.58 1.06 0.97
N ALA A 244 0.80 1.41 -0.06
CA ALA A 244 1.02 0.93 -1.44
C ALA A 244 2.34 1.43 -2.06
N GLY A 245 2.92 2.52 -1.54
CA GLY A 245 4.27 2.96 -1.92
C GLY A 245 5.41 2.08 -1.38
N GLU A 246 5.14 1.28 -0.34
CA GLU A 246 6.13 0.45 0.38
C GLU A 246 6.44 -0.85 -0.37
N VAL A 247 5.41 -1.57 -0.81
CA VAL A 247 5.49 -2.92 -1.37
C VAL A 247 6.27 -2.98 -2.68
N LEU A 248 6.24 -1.93 -3.50
CA LEU A 248 6.95 -1.86 -4.79
C LEU A 248 8.49 -1.82 -4.64
N LEU A 249 9.03 -1.38 -3.50
CA LEU A 249 10.48 -1.25 -3.31
C LEU A 249 11.11 -2.48 -2.64
N ASN A 250 10.34 -3.22 -1.85
CA ASN A 250 10.77 -4.50 -1.27
C ASN A 250 11.15 -5.50 -2.38
N ALA A 251 10.39 -5.51 -3.47
CA ALA A 251 10.72 -6.29 -4.67
C ALA A 251 12.06 -5.87 -5.31
N MET A 252 12.45 -4.59 -5.24
CA MET A 252 13.71 -4.10 -5.80
C MET A 252 14.92 -4.35 -4.88
N HIS A 253 14.72 -4.38 -3.55
CA HIS A 253 15.81 -4.65 -2.60
C HIS A 253 16.30 -6.10 -2.70
N HIS A 254 15.39 -7.07 -2.85
CA HIS A 254 15.75 -8.48 -3.02
C HIS A 254 16.44 -8.77 -4.35
N VAL A 255 16.15 -8.01 -5.42
CA VAL A 255 16.87 -8.12 -6.71
C VAL A 255 18.34 -7.72 -6.56
N ASN A 256 18.64 -6.67 -5.80
CA ASN A 256 20.02 -6.22 -5.58
C ASN A 256 20.83 -7.15 -4.66
N GLU A 257 20.21 -7.76 -3.63
CA GLU A 257 20.89 -8.73 -2.78
C GLU A 257 21.19 -10.05 -3.50
N GLY A 258 20.33 -10.46 -4.43
CA GLY A 258 20.56 -11.61 -5.32
C GLY A 258 21.77 -11.42 -6.25
N GLU A 259 21.98 -10.20 -6.77
CA GLU A 259 23.16 -9.88 -7.59
C GLU A 259 24.45 -9.76 -6.77
N ALA A 260 24.37 -9.22 -5.54
CA ALA A 260 25.51 -9.13 -4.64
C ALA A 260 26.01 -10.51 -4.16
N ASN A 261 25.11 -11.47 -3.96
CA ASN A 261 25.48 -12.85 -3.61
C ASN A 261 26.04 -13.64 -4.80
N LYS A 262 25.59 -13.39 -6.04
CA LYS A 262 26.20 -13.99 -7.24
C LYS A 262 27.66 -13.57 -7.42
N LYS A 263 28.00 -12.31 -7.17
CA LYS A 263 29.39 -11.81 -7.24
C LYS A 263 30.31 -12.28 -6.11
N ARG A 264 29.78 -12.97 -5.10
CA ARG A 264 30.55 -13.50 -3.97
C ARG A 264 30.86 -15.00 -4.11
N ILE A 265 30.25 -15.65 -5.11
CA ILE A 265 30.38 -17.08 -5.41
C ILE A 265 31.20 -17.31 -6.71
N GLU A 266 31.49 -16.25 -7.46
CA GLU A 266 32.50 -16.20 -8.54
C GLU A 266 33.83 -15.66 -8.02
#